data_AF-A0AAU9J9B2-F1
#
_entry.id   AF-A0AAU9J9B2-F1
#
_cell.length_a   1.000
_cell.length_b   1.000
_cell.length_c   1.000
_cell.angle_alpha   90.00
_cell.angle_beta   90.00
_cell.angle_gamma   90.00
#
_symmetry.space_group_name_H-M   'P 1'
#
loop_
_entity.id
_entity.type
_entity.pdbx_description
1 polymer ?
#
loop_
_entity_poly.entity_id
_entity_poly.type
_entity_poly.pdbx_seq_one_letter_code
_entity_poly.pdbx_strand_id
1 'polypeptide(L)' 'MSQEISAMKMAKLNAAFLKKMQDACWKICIPHKTESDLNTGEKLCLDRCAAKYYETNDLISKYYTQDKNSQVTQ' A
#
# COMPACT_ATOMS: atom_id res chain seq x y z
N MET A 1 -27.91 -2.32 9.21
CA MET A 1 -27.57 -1.25 8.25
C MET A 1 -26.28 -0.51 8.62
N SER A 2 -26.16 0.10 9.80
CA SER A 2 -24.96 0.87 10.19
C SER A 2 -23.66 0.05 10.33
N GLN A 3 -23.73 -1.22 10.73
CA GLN A 3 -22.54 -2.09 10.82
C GLN A 3 -21.99 -2.52 9.43
N GLU A 4 -22.86 -2.69 8.44
CA GLU A 4 -22.45 -3.08 7.08
C GLU A 4 -21.71 -1.94 6.36
N ILE A 5 -22.12 -0.69 6.60
CA ILE A 5 -21.46 0.50 6.05
C ILE A 5 -20.00 0.60 6.55
N SER A 6 -19.75 0.30 7.82
CA SER A 6 -18.40 0.34 8.41
C SER A 6 -17.47 -0.73 7.81
N ALA A 7 -17.97 -1.96 7.64
CA ALA A 7 -17.21 -3.05 7.02
C ALA A 7 -16.90 -2.75 5.53
N MET A 8 -17.89 -2.24 4.80
CA MET A 8 -17.72 -1.85 3.39
C MET A 8 -16.73 -0.70 3.23
N LYS A 9 -16.72 0.27 4.16
CA LYS A 9 -15.76 1.38 4.15
C LYS A 9 -14.33 0.89 4.33
N MET A 10 -14.10 -0.04 5.26
CA MET A 10 -12.79 -0.66 5.45
C MET A 10 -12.36 -1.49 4.24
N ALA A 11 -13.26 -2.28 3.67
CA ALA A 11 -12.97 -3.05 2.46
C ALA A 11 -12.54 -2.14 1.29
N LYS A 12 -13.22 -1.00 1.10
CA LYS A 12 -12.88 -0.04 0.05
C LYS A 12 -11.50 0.61 0.27
N LEU A 13 -11.18 0.97 1.51
CA LEU A 13 -9.87 1.54 1.85
C LEU A 13 -8.75 0.52 1.61
N ASN A 14 -8.96 -0.73 2.05
CA ASN A 14 -8.01 -1.81 1.83
C ASN A 14 -7.79 -2.08 0.33
N ALA A 15 -8.87 -2.12 -0.46
CA ALA A 15 -8.76 -2.30 -1.90
C ALA A 15 -7.98 -1.16 -2.58
N ALA A 16 -8.22 0.10 -2.17
CA ALA A 16 -7.49 1.25 -2.70
C ALA A 16 -5.99 1.18 -2.36
N PHE A 17 -5.65 0.80 -1.13
CA PHE A 17 -4.27 0.58 -0.70
C PHE A 17 -3.60 -0.52 -1.53
N LEU A 18 -4.24 -1.68 -1.66
CA LEU A 18 -3.70 -2.82 -2.42
C LEU A 18 -3.47 -2.45 -3.89
N LYS A 19 -4.40 -1.71 -4.50
CA LYS A 19 -4.24 -1.25 -5.87
C LYS A 19 -3.02 -0.33 -6.03
N LYS A 20 -2.83 0.63 -5.12
CA LYS A 20 -1.69 1.56 -5.20
C LYS A 20 -0.35 0.86 -4.96
N MET A 21 -0.31 -0.09 -4.04
CA MET A 21 0.86 -0.94 -3.81
C MET A 21 1.18 -1.79 -5.04
N GLN A 22 0.17 -2.45 -5.63
CA GLN A 22 0.33 -3.25 -6.84
C GLN A 22 0.87 -2.41 -7.99
N ASP A 23 0.27 -1.24 -8.26
CA ASP A 23 0.71 -0.33 -9.33
C ASP A 23 2.18 0.10 -9.12
N ALA A 24 2.57 0.42 -7.88
CA ALA A 24 3.92 0.83 -7.53
C ALA A 24 4.94 -0.31 -7.70
N CYS A 25 4.67 -1.47 -7.12
CA CYS A 25 5.57 -2.62 -7.18
C CYS A 25 5.67 -3.19 -8.59
N TRP A 26 4.59 -3.17 -9.37
CA TRP A 26 4.63 -3.55 -10.78
C TRP A 26 5.58 -2.65 -11.57
N LYS A 27 5.48 -1.33 -11.38
CA LYS A 27 6.36 -0.36 -12.06
C LYS A 27 7.83 -0.50 -11.66
N ILE A 28 8.10 -0.82 -10.39
CA ILE A 28 9.47 -0.95 -9.87
C ILE A 28 10.10 -2.27 -10.30
N CYS A 29 9.36 -3.38 -10.15
CA CYS A 29 9.93 -4.72 -10.21
C CYS A 29 9.79 -5.41 -11.56
N ILE A 30 8.87 -4.98 -12.43
CA ILE A 30 8.58 -5.64 -13.72
C ILE A 30 8.98 -4.70 -14.89
N PRO A 31 10.28 -4.54 -15.18
CA PRO A 31 10.74 -3.72 -16.29
C PRO A 31 10.59 -4.49 -17.60
N HIS A 32 9.76 -3.97 -18.52
CA HIS A 32 9.55 -4.52 -19.87
C HIS A 32 9.06 -5.98 -19.86
N LYS A 33 7.77 -6.18 -20.11
CA LYS A 33 7.13 -7.49 -20.10
C LYS A 33 7.50 -8.31 -21.35
N THR A 34 8.71 -8.87 -21.38
CA THR A 34 9.21 -9.68 -22.50
C THR A 34 8.79 -11.14 -22.38
N GLU A 35 8.47 -11.60 -21.18
CA GLU A 35 8.11 -13.00 -20.87
C GLU A 35 6.75 -13.08 -20.16
N SER A 36 6.10 -14.24 -20.26
CA SER A 36 4.78 -14.48 -19.65
C SER A 36 4.83 -14.70 -18.15
N ASP A 37 5.94 -15.24 -17.64
CA ASP A 37 6.12 -15.63 -16.24
C ASP A 37 7.14 -14.74 -15.53
N LEU A 38 6.97 -14.63 -14.22
CA LEU A 38 7.90 -13.89 -13.37
C LEU A 38 9.18 -14.70 -13.13
N ASN A 39 10.33 -14.10 -13.42
CA ASN A 39 11.62 -14.67 -13.07
C ASN A 39 11.88 -14.58 -11.55
N THR A 40 12.91 -15.29 -11.07
CA THR A 40 13.24 -15.33 -9.63
C THR A 40 13.56 -13.94 -9.05
N GLY A 41 14.21 -13.07 -9.84
CA GLY A 41 14.54 -11.71 -9.42
C GLY A 41 13.29 -10.84 -9.25
N GLU A 42 12.34 -10.94 -10.19
CA GLU A 42 11.06 -10.23 -10.14
C GLU A 42 10.24 -10.66 -8.92
N LYS A 43 10.15 -11.98 -8.65
CA LYS A 43 9.46 -12.51 -7.46
C LYS A 43 10.06 -11.95 -6.16
N LEU A 44 11.38 -12.04 -6.01
CA LEU A 44 12.07 -11.50 -4.83
C LEU A 44 11.94 -9.98 -4.71
N CYS A 45 11.92 -9.26 -5.83
CA CYS A 45 11.69 -7.82 -5.85
C CYS A 45 10.28 -7.47 -5.35
N LEU A 46 9.25 -8.18 -5.84
CA LEU A 46 7.87 -7.95 -5.44
C LEU A 46 7.67 -8.15 -3.93
N ASP A 47 8.25 -9.21 -3.36
CA ASP A 47 8.19 -9.47 -1.91
C ASP A 47 8.80 -8.32 -1.10
N ARG A 48 10.02 -7.88 -1.50
CA ARG A 48 10.70 -6.75 -0.84
C ARG A 48 9.95 -5.44 -1.02
N CYS A 49 9.39 -5.20 -2.20
CA CYS A 49 8.64 -3.99 -2.51
C CYS A 49 7.38 -3.91 -1.64
N ALA A 50 6.61 -4.99 -1.54
CA ALA A 50 5.42 -5.03 -0.69
C ALA A 50 5.79 -4.73 0.76
N ALA A 51 6.82 -5.39 1.31
CA ALA A 51 7.30 -5.13 2.67
C ALA A 51 7.68 -3.66 2.88
N LYS A 52 8.45 -3.06 1.96
CA LYS A 52 8.84 -1.65 2.03
C LYS A 52 7.65 -0.70 1.93
N TYR A 53 6.68 -1.03 1.10
CA TYR A 53 5.47 -0.22 0.92
C TYR A 53 4.65 -0.18 2.20
N TYR A 54 4.47 -1.32 2.88
CA TYR A 54 3.82 -1.38 4.18
C TYR A 54 4.58 -0.60 5.26
N GLU A 55 5.90 -0.80 5.37
CA GLU A 55 6.76 -0.05 6.33
C GLU A 55 6.62 1.46 6.13
N THR A 56 6.69 1.91 4.88
CA THR A 56 6.59 3.34 4.53
C THR A 56 5.20 3.89 4.83
N ASN A 57 4.14 3.15 4.49
CA ASN A 57 2.77 3.55 4.76
C ASN A 57 2.49 3.66 6.26
N ASP A 58 2.98 2.72 7.07
CA ASP A 58 2.86 2.76 8.54
C ASP A 58 3.59 3.97 9.13
N LEU A 59 4.82 4.24 8.67
CA LEU A 59 5.59 5.40 9.10
C LEU A 59 4.86 6.71 8.78
N ILE A 60 4.38 6.87 7.54
CA ILE A 60 3.60 8.03 7.11
C ILE A 60 2.33 8.16 7.96
N SER A 61 1.62 7.06 8.21
CA SER A 61 0.39 7.07 9.02
C SER A 61 0.66 7.59 10.44
N LYS A 62 1.75 7.14 11.07
CA LYS A 62 2.19 7.61 12.39
C LYS A 62 2.47 9.11 12.39
N TYR A 63 3.19 9.62 11.40
CA TYR A 63 3.45 11.06 11.27
C TYR A 63 2.17 11.88 11.09
N TYR A 64 1.27 11.46 10.21
CA TYR A 64 0.01 12.18 9.99
C TYR A 64 -0.90 12.17 11.23
N THR A 65 -0.94 11.07 11.99
CA THR A 65 -1.69 11.01 13.25
C THR A 65 -1.04 11.88 14.35
N GLN A 66 0.29 11.93 14.41
CA GLN A 66 1.01 12.82 15.33
C GLN A 66 0.81 14.30 14.99
N ASP A 67 0.86 14.66 13.71
CA ASP A 67 0.66 16.04 13.24
C ASP A 67 -0.77 16.55 13.55
N LYS A 68 -1.78 15.68 13.43
CA LYS A 68 -3.15 16.01 13.85
C LYS A 68 -3.27 16.37 15.33
N ASN A 69 -2.43 15.83 16.20
CA ASN A 69 -2.43 16.21 17.62
C ASN A 69 -1.76 17.58 17.85
N SER A 70 -0.87 18.01 16.97
CA SER A 70 -0.21 19.33 17.03
C SER A 70 -1.08 20.47 16.47
N GLN A 71 -2.04 20.18 15.58
CA GLN A 71 -2.98 21.17 15.01
C GLN A 71 -4.28 21.36 15.81
N VAL A 72 -4.49 20.65 16.93
CA VAL A 72 -5.67 20.81 17.83
C VAL A 72 -5.39 21.80 18.96
N THR A 73 -4.24 22.48 18.94
CA THR A 73 -3.90 23.54 19.91
C THR A 73 -3.75 24.91 19.23
N GLN A 74 -4.69 25.26 18.34
CA GLN A 74 -4.97 26.64 17.91
C GLN A 74 -6.44 26.79 17.58
#